data_AF-A0A1S9CQI6-F1
#
_entry.id   AF-A0A1S9CQI6-F1
#
_cell.length_a   1.000
_cell.length_b   1.000
_cell.length_c   1.000
_cell.angle_alpha   90.00
_cell.angle_beta   90.00
_cell.angle_gamma   90.00
#
_symmetry.space_group_name_H-M   'P 1'
#
loop_
_entity.id
_entity.type
_entity.pdbx_description
1 polymer ?
#
loop_
_entity_poly.entity_id
_entity_poly.type
_entity_poly.pdbx_seq_one_letter_code
_entity_poly.pdbx_strand_id
1 'polypeptide(L)'
;MMIKLGLLSNDKGFTLLETLLSCILISSILVLTQKGYVGAVFSYNNQNANIMDSVATEDLYRFLKEEMDYATGVNFYVGSSATLVTYEDEIVDSPFNKVVYNLSSGIKQIDTIIASSGYYTIRYRTFGSSYNNLIVNNVKNVVVNKPANSLLITMSWQAEGYADEFFYVFDLGVKGEVNFNSV
;
A
#
# COMPACT_ATOMS: atom_id res chain seq x y z
N MET A 1 -21.84 -86.66 7.13
CA MET A 1 -21.41 -87.24 5.84
C MET A 1 -22.17 -86.47 4.75
N MET A 2 -21.74 -85.27 4.36
CA MET A 2 -20.67 -84.94 3.39
C MET A 2 -20.86 -85.71 2.07
N ILE A 3 -21.23 -85.06 0.97
CA ILE A 3 -20.37 -84.60 -0.16
C ILE A 3 -21.40 -84.11 -1.24
N LYS A 4 -21.30 -83.03 -2.03
CA LYS A 4 -20.18 -82.31 -2.66
C LYS A 4 -20.60 -80.89 -3.06
N LEU A 5 -19.68 -79.95 -2.87
CA LEU A 5 -19.54 -78.70 -3.62
C LEU A 5 -19.52 -78.96 -5.14
N GLY A 6 -20.15 -78.06 -5.90
CA GLY A 6 -20.09 -77.99 -7.36
C GLY A 6 -20.46 -76.60 -7.85
N LEU A 7 -19.49 -75.68 -7.77
CA LEU A 7 -19.44 -74.35 -8.39
C LEU A 7 -20.11 -74.30 -9.79
N LEU A 8 -20.84 -73.21 -10.07
CA LEU A 8 -20.80 -72.44 -11.34
C LEU A 8 -21.81 -71.28 -11.32
N SER A 9 -21.43 -70.14 -10.74
CA SER A 9 -21.59 -68.83 -11.40
C SER A 9 -20.71 -67.80 -10.69
N ASN A 10 -19.98 -67.06 -11.50
CA ASN A 10 -18.84 -66.23 -11.13
C ASN A 10 -19.27 -64.76 -11.15
N ASP A 11 -20.16 -64.35 -10.23
CA ASP A 11 -20.55 -62.95 -10.07
C ASP A 11 -20.33 -62.52 -8.63
N LYS A 12 -19.15 -61.96 -8.36
CA LYS A 12 -18.85 -61.24 -7.12
C LYS A 12 -19.56 -59.89 -7.17
N GLY A 13 -20.87 -59.89 -6.92
CA GLY A 13 -21.64 -58.66 -6.73
C GLY A 13 -21.17 -57.94 -5.46
N PHE A 14 -20.78 -56.67 -5.58
CA PHE A 14 -20.49 -55.82 -4.44
C PHE A 14 -21.70 -55.78 -3.50
N THR A 15 -21.49 -56.01 -2.21
CA THR A 15 -22.56 -55.93 -1.22
C THR A 15 -22.95 -54.47 -1.00
N LEU A 16 -24.25 -54.22 -0.78
CA LEU A 16 -24.81 -52.87 -0.60
C LEU A 16 -24.10 -52.07 0.53
N LEU A 17 -23.54 -52.80 1.51
CA LEU A 17 -22.69 -52.27 2.58
C LEU A 17 -21.36 -51.70 2.06
N GLU A 18 -20.68 -52.38 1.13
CA GLU A 18 -19.42 -51.94 0.54
C GLU A 18 -19.61 -50.66 -0.31
N THR A 19 -20.74 -50.56 -1.00
CA THR A 19 -21.13 -49.35 -1.74
C THR A 19 -21.36 -48.17 -0.79
N LEU A 20 -22.10 -48.38 0.31
CA LEU A 20 -22.33 -47.36 1.33
C LEU A 20 -21.02 -46.86 1.97
N LEU A 21 -20.12 -47.77 2.32
CA LEU A 21 -18.81 -47.42 2.89
C LEU A 21 -17.95 -46.64 1.90
N SER A 22 -17.99 -47.01 0.62
CA SER A 22 -17.26 -46.30 -0.43
C SER A 22 -17.78 -44.87 -0.64
N CYS A 23 -19.11 -44.67 -0.61
CA CYS A 23 -19.72 -43.35 -0.70
C CYS A 23 -19.37 -42.45 0.50
N ILE A 24 -19.33 -43.00 1.72
CA ILE A 24 -18.91 -42.25 2.92
C ILE A 24 -17.43 -41.84 2.83
N LEU A 25 -16.56 -42.75 2.38
CA LEU A 25 -15.14 -42.47 2.17
C LEU A 25 -14.91 -41.37 1.12
N ILE A 26 -15.58 -41.44 -0.02
CA ILE A 26 -15.45 -40.41 -1.06
C ILE A 26 -15.96 -39.06 -0.56
N SER A 27 -17.10 -39.04 0.15
CA SER A 27 -17.69 -37.81 0.67
C SER A 27 -16.80 -37.15 1.73
N SER A 28 -16.20 -37.94 2.62
CA SER A 28 -15.27 -37.44 3.64
C SER A 28 -13.98 -36.91 3.04
N ILE A 29 -13.42 -37.57 2.01
CA ILE A 29 -12.26 -37.07 1.26
C ILE A 29 -12.59 -35.72 0.61
N LEU A 30 -13.75 -35.59 -0.05
CA LEU A 30 -14.18 -34.33 -0.68
C LEU A 30 -14.32 -33.18 0.31
N VAL A 31 -14.89 -33.44 1.50
CA VAL A 31 -15.02 -32.43 2.56
C VAL A 31 -13.65 -32.01 3.09
N LEU A 32 -12.71 -32.94 3.25
CA LEU A 32 -11.36 -32.64 3.71
C LEU A 32 -10.55 -31.85 2.66
N THR A 33 -10.62 -32.20 1.38
CA THR A 33 -9.98 -31.41 0.32
C THR A 33 -10.60 -30.03 0.17
N GLN A 34 -11.92 -29.90 0.32
CA GLN A 34 -12.57 -28.58 0.28
C GLN A 34 -12.13 -27.71 1.47
N LYS A 35 -12.05 -28.25 2.69
CA LYS A 35 -11.51 -27.51 3.85
C LYS A 35 -10.05 -27.13 3.66
N GLY A 36 -9.23 -28.03 3.13
CA GLY A 36 -7.83 -27.76 2.81
C GLY A 36 -7.68 -26.66 1.76
N TYR A 37 -8.51 -26.68 0.72
CA TYR A 37 -8.52 -25.65 -0.32
C TYR A 37 -8.98 -24.30 0.23
N VAL A 38 -10.05 -24.25 1.03
CA VAL A 38 -10.50 -23.01 1.68
C VAL A 38 -9.43 -22.45 2.62
N GLY A 39 -8.76 -23.31 3.40
CA GLY A 39 -7.65 -22.90 4.26
C GLY A 39 -6.43 -22.40 3.48
N ALA A 40 -6.10 -23.04 2.35
CA ALA A 40 -5.03 -22.61 1.46
C ALA A 40 -5.37 -21.30 0.76
N VAL A 41 -6.61 -21.12 0.27
CA VAL A 41 -7.09 -19.86 -0.31
C VAL A 41 -7.13 -18.74 0.73
N PHE A 42 -7.56 -19.03 1.95
CA PHE A 42 -7.53 -18.07 3.05
C PHE A 42 -6.09 -17.67 3.40
N SER A 43 -5.18 -18.63 3.48
CA SER A 43 -3.76 -18.38 3.76
C SER A 43 -3.07 -17.63 2.61
N TYR A 44 -3.41 -17.97 1.36
CA TYR A 44 -2.92 -17.30 0.15
C TYR A 44 -3.44 -15.86 0.07
N ASN A 45 -4.73 -15.64 0.35
CA ASN A 45 -5.31 -14.29 0.40
C ASN A 45 -4.75 -13.48 1.58
N ASN A 46 -4.49 -14.11 2.72
CA ASN A 46 -3.87 -13.46 3.88
C ASN A 46 -2.39 -13.14 3.62
N GLN A 47 -1.67 -13.98 2.86
CA GLN A 47 -0.32 -13.66 2.37
C GLN A 47 -0.34 -12.55 1.31
N ASN A 48 -1.36 -12.52 0.42
CA ASN A 48 -1.53 -11.44 -0.55
C ASN A 48 -2.01 -10.14 0.09
N ALA A 49 -2.65 -10.17 1.26
CA ALA A 49 -2.90 -8.96 2.04
C ALA A 49 -1.58 -8.26 2.43
N ASN A 50 -0.50 -9.03 2.68
CA ASN A 50 0.85 -8.47 2.87
C ASN A 50 1.48 -7.95 1.55
N ILE A 51 0.95 -8.32 0.38
CA ILE A 51 1.35 -7.75 -0.92
C ILE A 51 0.62 -6.42 -1.17
N MET A 52 -0.56 -6.19 -0.59
CA MET A 52 -1.21 -4.88 -0.62
C MET A 52 -0.38 -3.78 0.07
N ASP A 53 0.54 -4.12 0.97
CA ASP A 53 1.46 -3.14 1.58
C ASP A 53 2.55 -2.65 0.61
N SER A 54 2.86 -3.39 -0.47
CA SER A 54 3.74 -2.91 -1.54
C SER A 54 3.11 -1.77 -2.34
N VAL A 55 1.78 -1.79 -2.46
CA VAL A 55 0.98 -0.79 -3.19
C VAL A 55 1.04 0.56 -2.48
N ALA A 56 1.12 0.60 -1.15
CA ALA A 56 1.22 1.84 -0.40
C ALA A 56 2.50 2.65 -0.75
N THR A 57 3.64 1.97 -0.85
CA THR A 57 4.91 2.62 -1.25
C THR A 57 4.89 3.08 -2.70
N GLU A 58 4.35 2.25 -3.59
CA GLU A 58 4.27 2.54 -5.02
C GLU A 58 3.26 3.64 -5.31
N ASP A 59 2.15 3.73 -4.58
CA ASP A 59 1.13 4.78 -4.73
C ASP A 59 1.67 6.14 -4.30
N LEU A 60 2.41 6.22 -3.20
CA LEU A 60 3.06 7.47 -2.80
C LEU A 60 4.15 7.85 -3.82
N TYR A 61 5.04 6.93 -4.17
CA TYR A 61 6.10 7.21 -5.15
C TYR A 61 5.51 7.62 -6.51
N ARG A 62 4.49 6.92 -7.00
CA ARG A 62 3.78 7.23 -8.24
C ARG A 62 3.12 8.58 -8.15
N PHE A 63 2.41 8.89 -7.06
CA PHE A 63 1.82 10.21 -6.85
C PHE A 63 2.87 11.33 -6.88
N LEU A 64 3.99 11.18 -6.15
CA LEU A 64 5.07 12.15 -6.16
C LEU A 64 5.66 12.33 -7.57
N LYS A 65 5.84 11.24 -8.31
CA LYS A 65 6.40 11.24 -9.67
C LYS A 65 5.43 11.64 -10.78
N GLU A 66 4.13 11.47 -10.62
CA GLU A 66 3.13 11.72 -11.68
C GLU A 66 2.34 13.00 -11.45
N GLU A 67 2.23 13.50 -10.23
CA GLU A 67 1.50 14.73 -9.94
C GLU A 67 2.46 15.85 -9.54
N MET A 68 3.38 15.59 -8.61
CA MET A 68 4.33 16.62 -8.18
C MET A 68 5.44 16.91 -9.19
N ASP A 69 5.79 15.95 -10.06
CA ASP A 69 6.80 16.21 -11.08
C ASP A 69 6.33 17.19 -12.16
N TYR A 70 5.02 17.24 -12.43
CA TYR A 70 4.41 18.19 -13.38
C TYR A 70 3.84 19.44 -12.70
N ALA A 71 3.95 19.52 -11.37
CA ALA A 71 3.52 20.68 -10.62
C ALA A 71 4.40 21.91 -10.88
N THR A 72 3.77 23.09 -10.80
CA THR A 72 4.40 24.41 -10.82
C THR A 72 4.10 25.15 -9.52
N GLY A 73 5.03 25.99 -9.07
CA GLY A 73 4.94 26.76 -7.83
C GLY A 73 4.69 25.91 -6.58
N VAL A 74 5.73 25.19 -6.17
CA VAL A 74 5.67 24.23 -5.05
C VAL A 74 6.20 24.88 -3.77
N ASN A 75 5.36 24.93 -2.74
CA ASN A 75 5.70 25.42 -1.40
C ASN A 75 5.63 24.27 -0.39
N PHE A 76 6.78 23.88 0.16
CA PHE A 76 6.88 22.85 1.19
C PHE A 76 6.77 23.45 2.58
N TYR A 77 6.05 22.77 3.47
CA TYR A 77 5.93 23.14 4.88
C TYR A 77 6.29 21.96 5.78
N VAL A 78 7.12 22.21 6.78
CA VAL A 78 7.64 21.21 7.71
C VAL A 78 7.37 21.59 9.17
N GLY A 79 7.49 20.62 10.07
CA GLY A 79 7.30 20.83 11.50
C GLY A 79 5.83 20.94 11.91
N SER A 80 5.56 20.88 13.21
CA SER A 80 4.20 21.00 13.77
C SER A 80 3.57 22.37 13.48
N SER A 81 4.39 23.42 13.37
CA SER A 81 3.95 24.79 13.12
C SER A 81 3.75 25.12 11.63
N ALA A 82 3.95 24.14 10.73
CA ALA A 82 3.90 24.32 9.28
C ALA A 82 4.79 25.48 8.81
N THR A 83 6.09 25.41 9.13
CA THR A 83 7.09 26.39 8.69
C THR A 83 7.38 26.22 7.20
N LEU A 84 7.30 27.31 6.43
CA LEU A 84 7.64 27.32 5.00
C LEU A 84 9.13 27.05 4.83
N VAL A 85 9.48 26.10 3.96
CA VAL A 85 10.87 25.82 3.59
C VAL A 85 11.34 26.89 2.61
N THR A 86 12.40 27.61 2.98
CA THR A 86 13.04 28.62 2.13
C THR A 86 14.31 28.08 1.48
N TYR A 87 14.86 28.79 0.48
CA TYR A 87 16.10 28.40 -0.18
C TYR A 87 17.30 28.37 0.77
N GLU A 88 17.39 29.34 1.68
CA GLU A 88 18.56 29.57 2.54
C GLU A 88 18.64 28.54 3.65
N ASP A 89 17.49 28.18 4.24
CA ASP A 89 17.42 27.35 5.43
C ASP A 89 17.83 25.89 5.17
N GLU A 90 18.60 25.33 6.09
CA GLU A 90 18.81 23.89 6.20
C GLU A 90 17.63 23.24 6.94
N ILE A 91 17.14 22.11 6.41
CA ILE A 91 16.11 21.30 7.04
C ILE A 91 16.71 19.91 7.28
N VAL A 92 16.75 19.46 8.54
CA VAL A 92 17.27 18.16 8.93
C VAL A 92 16.18 17.36 9.64
N ASP A 93 15.89 16.16 9.13
CA ASP A 93 14.96 15.16 9.64
C ASP A 93 13.65 15.75 10.18
N SER A 94 13.14 16.77 9.49
CA SER A 94 11.99 17.53 9.97
C SER A 94 10.71 16.83 9.53
N PRO A 95 9.73 16.66 10.43
CA PRO A 95 8.50 15.95 10.08
C PRO A 95 7.77 16.73 8.99
N PHE A 96 7.33 16.03 7.95
CA PHE A 96 6.52 16.63 6.89
C PHE A 96 5.19 17.13 7.45
N ASN A 97 4.74 18.31 7.02
CA ASN A 97 3.42 18.83 7.38
C ASN A 97 2.47 18.87 6.17
N LYS A 98 2.81 19.68 5.17
CA LYS A 98 2.00 19.87 3.97
C LYS A 98 2.84 20.35 2.80
N VAL A 99 2.37 20.11 1.58
CA VAL A 99 2.90 20.75 0.38
C VAL A 99 1.77 21.41 -0.38
N VAL A 100 2.00 22.62 -0.88
CA VAL A 100 1.03 23.37 -1.67
C VAL A 100 1.64 23.58 -3.04
N TYR A 101 0.93 23.19 -4.09
CA TYR A 101 1.42 23.34 -5.45
C TYR A 101 0.30 23.66 -6.42
N ASN A 102 0.67 24.17 -7.59
CA ASN A 102 -0.24 24.35 -8.70
C ASN A 102 0.00 23.25 -9.72
N LEU A 103 -1.05 22.70 -10.30
CA LEU A 103 -0.92 21.87 -11.49
C LEU A 103 -0.87 22.76 -12.74
N SER A 104 -0.27 22.26 -13.81
CA SER A 104 -0.15 22.96 -15.10
C SER A 104 -1.51 23.35 -15.71
N SER A 105 -2.60 22.71 -15.26
CA SER A 105 -4.00 23.05 -15.59
C SER A 105 -4.52 24.32 -14.89
N GLY A 106 -3.73 24.98 -14.03
CA GLY A 106 -4.13 26.14 -13.24
C GLY A 106 -4.91 25.78 -11.96
N ILE A 107 -5.06 24.49 -11.65
CA ILE A 107 -5.72 24.00 -10.45
C ILE A 107 -4.72 24.05 -9.29
N LYS A 108 -5.06 24.79 -8.23
CA LYS A 108 -4.29 24.77 -6.97
C LYS A 108 -4.64 23.50 -6.19
N GLN A 109 -3.64 22.73 -5.80
CA GLN A 109 -3.79 21.58 -4.92
C GLN A 109 -3.02 21.82 -3.61
N ILE A 110 -3.63 21.37 -2.51
CA ILE A 110 -3.04 21.37 -1.18
C ILE A 110 -2.97 19.91 -0.74
N ASP A 111 -1.76 19.42 -0.59
CA ASP A 111 -1.52 18.13 0.04
C ASP A 111 -1.29 18.36 1.51
N THR A 112 -2.12 17.73 2.32
CA THR A 112 -1.99 17.78 3.77
C THR A 112 -1.78 16.37 4.26
N ILE A 113 -0.65 16.11 4.92
CA ILE A 113 -0.55 14.87 5.69
C ILE A 113 -1.37 15.08 6.96
N ILE A 114 -2.37 14.24 7.13
CA ILE A 114 -3.10 14.14 8.40
C ILE A 114 -2.41 13.02 9.17
N ALA A 115 -1.50 13.41 10.07
CA ALA A 115 -0.87 12.49 11.01
C ALA A 115 -1.91 11.94 11.99
N SER A 116 -1.98 10.63 12.17
CA SER A 116 -2.83 10.01 13.19
C SER A 116 -2.16 8.78 13.78
N SER A 117 -1.79 8.87 15.07
CA SER A 117 -1.47 7.70 15.92
C SER A 117 -0.21 6.91 15.52
N GLY A 118 0.93 7.57 15.30
CA GLY A 118 2.22 6.92 14.99
C GLY A 118 2.36 6.43 13.55
N TYR A 119 1.28 6.47 12.81
CA TYR A 119 1.20 6.28 11.37
C TYR A 119 0.66 7.57 10.73
N TYR A 120 1.06 7.81 9.50
CA TYR A 120 0.68 8.98 8.73
C TYR A 120 -0.25 8.53 7.61
N THR A 121 -1.32 9.30 7.41
CA THR A 121 -2.17 9.17 6.23
C THR A 121 -1.93 10.39 5.36
N ILE A 122 -1.48 10.16 4.14
CA ILE A 122 -1.21 11.22 3.17
C ILE A 122 -2.46 11.38 2.31
N ARG A 123 -2.96 12.61 2.25
CA ARG A 123 -4.15 12.96 1.48
C ARG A 123 -3.89 14.21 0.68
N TYR A 124 -4.47 14.27 -0.52
CA TYR A 124 -4.52 15.50 -1.30
C TYR A 124 -5.91 16.10 -1.31
N ARG A 125 -5.95 17.41 -1.48
CA ARG A 125 -7.19 18.18 -1.60
C ARG A 125 -7.02 19.28 -2.63
N THR A 126 -7.97 19.37 -3.55
CA THR A 126 -8.07 20.52 -4.47
C THR A 126 -8.54 21.76 -3.72
N PHE A 127 -7.91 22.92 -3.97
CA PHE A 127 -8.30 24.18 -3.37
C PHE A 127 -9.79 24.48 -3.63
N GLY A 128 -10.55 24.81 -2.56
CA GLY A 128 -12.00 25.04 -2.64
C GLY A 128 -12.87 23.77 -2.58
N SER A 129 -12.28 22.57 -2.57
CA SER A 129 -13.00 21.32 -2.35
C SER A 129 -13.03 20.95 -0.86
N SER A 130 -14.13 20.37 -0.41
CA SER A 130 -14.21 19.72 0.92
C SER A 130 -13.74 18.26 0.90
N TYR A 131 -13.48 17.71 -0.29
CA TYR A 131 -13.08 16.31 -0.46
C TYR A 131 -11.57 16.14 -0.31
N ASN A 132 -11.18 15.23 0.60
CA ASN A 132 -9.82 14.77 0.77
C ASN A 132 -9.69 13.38 0.14
N ASN A 133 -8.87 13.25 -0.89
CA ASN A 133 -8.59 11.97 -1.53
C ASN A 133 -7.40 11.29 -0.83
N LEU A 134 -7.50 9.98 -0.61
CA LEU A 134 -6.43 9.19 -0.01
C LEU A 134 -5.34 8.94 -1.06
N ILE A 135 -4.09 9.22 -0.71
CA ILE A 135 -2.91 8.82 -1.50
C ILE A 135 -2.41 7.49 -0.93
N VAL A 136 -2.07 7.50 0.36
CA VAL A 136 -1.51 6.35 1.05
C VAL A 136 -1.88 6.40 2.54
N ASN A 137 -2.08 5.22 3.13
CA ASN A 137 -2.21 5.04 4.58
C ASN A 137 -1.00 4.28 5.14
N ASN A 138 -0.87 4.24 6.47
CA ASN A 138 0.09 3.39 7.17
C ASN A 138 1.57 3.63 6.83
N VAL A 139 1.95 4.86 6.47
CA VAL A 139 3.35 5.27 6.36
C VAL A 139 3.87 5.77 7.70
N LYS A 140 5.14 5.55 8.00
CA LYS A 140 5.86 5.96 9.22
C LYS A 140 6.99 6.90 8.85
N ASN A 141 7.41 7.69 9.85
CA ASN A 141 8.62 8.50 9.80
C ASN A 141 8.73 9.36 8.53
N VAL A 142 7.64 10.03 8.13
CA VAL A 142 7.67 10.91 6.96
C VAL A 142 8.44 12.17 7.31
N VAL A 143 9.69 12.23 6.87
CA VAL A 143 10.61 13.34 7.17
C VAL A 143 11.09 14.01 5.88
N VAL A 144 11.52 15.26 6.04
CA VAL A 144 12.01 16.11 4.98
C VAL A 144 13.42 16.57 5.34
N ASN A 145 14.31 16.45 4.37
CA ASN A 145 15.70 16.87 4.44
C ASN A 145 16.00 17.83 3.28
N LYS A 146 16.70 18.92 3.56
CA LYS A 146 17.11 19.91 2.58
C LYS A 146 18.43 20.55 3.01
N PRO A 147 19.50 20.46 2.20
CA PRO A 147 20.73 21.20 2.45
C PRO A 147 20.50 22.72 2.39
N ALA A 148 21.27 23.49 3.16
CA ALA A 148 21.30 24.96 3.03
C ALA A 148 21.64 25.37 1.59
N ASN A 149 21.03 26.45 1.10
CA ASN A 149 21.25 26.99 -0.25
C ASN A 149 21.08 25.96 -1.39
N SER A 150 20.14 25.03 -1.22
CA SER A 150 19.80 24.02 -2.21
C SER A 150 18.36 24.14 -2.63
N LEU A 151 18.06 23.79 -3.88
CA LEU A 151 16.70 23.65 -4.40
C LEU A 151 16.20 22.20 -4.34
N LEU A 152 17.05 21.29 -3.88
CA LEU A 152 16.74 19.87 -3.75
C LEU A 152 16.17 19.60 -2.37
N ILE A 153 14.95 19.07 -2.34
CA ILE A 153 14.29 18.60 -1.12
C ILE A 153 14.18 17.07 -1.21
N THR A 154 14.61 16.37 -0.18
CA THR A 154 14.42 14.92 -0.06
C THR A 154 13.31 14.65 0.93
N MET A 155 12.28 13.93 0.51
CA MET A 155 11.31 13.32 1.42
C MET A 155 11.67 11.87 1.60
N SER A 156 11.72 11.40 2.85
CA SER A 156 11.84 9.98 3.15
C SER A 156 10.69 9.50 4.01
N TRP A 157 10.36 8.21 3.87
CA TRP A 157 9.29 7.55 4.59
C TRP A 157 9.55 6.05 4.69
N GLN A 158 8.92 5.41 5.65
CA GLN A 158 8.93 3.95 5.81
C GLN A 158 7.50 3.44 5.73
N ALA A 159 7.23 2.45 4.87
CA ALA A 159 5.93 1.79 4.88
C ALA A 159 5.81 0.78 6.01
N GLU A 160 4.60 0.58 6.50
CA GLU A 160 4.32 -0.49 7.46
C GLU A 160 4.74 -1.86 6.88
N GLY A 161 5.42 -2.67 7.69
CA GLY A 161 5.88 -4.00 7.28
C GLY A 161 7.21 -4.00 6.50
N TYR A 162 7.73 -2.84 6.10
CA TYR A 162 9.02 -2.72 5.42
C TYR A 162 10.12 -2.25 6.36
N ALA A 163 11.27 -2.93 6.33
CA ALA A 163 12.46 -2.51 7.05
C ALA A 163 13.16 -1.33 6.37
N ASP A 164 13.06 -1.26 5.04
CA ASP A 164 13.73 -0.26 4.22
C ASP A 164 13.06 1.11 4.30
N GLU A 165 13.88 2.14 4.24
CA GLU A 165 13.44 3.53 4.10
C GLU A 165 13.42 3.90 2.61
N PHE A 166 12.30 4.47 2.18
CA PHE A 166 12.11 4.97 0.83
C PHE A 166 12.39 6.47 0.81
N PHE A 167 12.91 6.96 -0.32
CA PHE A 167 13.20 8.37 -0.50
C PHE A 167 12.81 8.83 -1.90
N TYR A 168 12.42 10.09 -1.99
CA TYR A 168 12.17 10.79 -3.25
C TYR A 168 12.77 12.19 -3.16
N VAL A 169 13.46 12.60 -4.24
CA VAL A 169 14.13 13.89 -4.33
C VAL A 169 13.35 14.79 -5.28
N PHE A 170 12.87 15.91 -4.76
CA PHE A 170 12.25 16.98 -5.52
C PHE A 170 13.30 18.02 -5.91
N ASP A 171 13.37 18.34 -7.20
CA ASP A 171 14.07 19.53 -7.67
C ASP A 171 13.06 20.68 -7.78
N LEU A 172 13.16 21.66 -6.89
CA LEU A 172 12.31 22.85 -6.94
C LEU A 172 12.73 23.85 -8.01
N GLY A 173 13.97 23.79 -8.52
CA GLY A 173 14.48 24.74 -9.51
C GLY A 173 13.75 24.68 -10.84
N VAL A 174 13.22 23.52 -11.20
CA VAL A 174 12.40 23.32 -12.41
C VAL A 174 10.92 23.65 -12.21
N LYS A 175 10.49 23.97 -10.98
CA LYS A 175 9.06 24.16 -10.62
C LYS A 175 8.57 25.61 -10.71
N GLY A 176 9.42 26.56 -11.10
CA GLY A 176 9.02 27.90 -11.55
C GLY A 176 8.68 28.94 -10.48
N GLU A 177 8.13 28.57 -9.32
CA GLU A 177 8.01 29.48 -8.16
C GLU A 177 8.56 28.79 -6.91
N VAL A 178 9.83 29.01 -6.66
CA VAL A 178 10.36 28.96 -5.30
C VAL A 178 10.14 30.35 -4.77
N ASN A 179 9.31 30.51 -3.73
CA ASN A 179 9.17 31.81 -3.07
C ASN A 179 10.50 32.17 -2.41
N PHE A 180 11.40 32.74 -3.19
CA PHE A 180 12.45 33.62 -2.72
C PHE A 180 11.72 34.86 -2.21
N ASN A 181 11.28 34.84 -0.96
CA ASN A 181 10.80 36.07 -0.34
C ASN A 181 11.96 37.07 -0.33
N SER A 182 11.87 38.04 -1.24
CA SER A 182 12.39 39.39 -1.16
C SER A 182 13.88 39.56 -0.81
N VAL A 183 14.68 39.87 -1.83
CA VAL A 183 15.59 41.02 -1.74
C VAL A 183 14.96 42.18 -2.48
#